data_AF-A0A0L8HNK4-F1
#
_entry.id   AF-A0A0L8HNK4-F1
#
_cell.length_a   1.000
_cell.length_b   1.000
_cell.length_c   1.000
_cell.angle_alpha   90.00
_cell.angle_beta   90.00
_cell.angle_gamma   90.00
#
_symmetry.space_group_name_H-M   'P 1'
#
loop_
_entity.id
_entity.type
_entity.pdbx_description
1 polymer ?
#
loop_
_entity_poly.entity_id
_entity_poly.type
_entity_poly.pdbx_seq_one_letter_code
_entity_poly.pdbx_strand_id
1 'polypeptide(L)'
;GRKYCGPHGKIYAAITIQSNWRRMKDRKKFLEYQRKKWASSIVVVAWTVHLRVQRYKALLRQTRADNIEVYKLKIKAFRTSWKRIQNSKRVVIHMPSLGYPEYIRNNINFFNIQENNQICRICDIVDPNVDVIYISPTHLTEEAEQYYGKLLALRPAILSGDINKISDMMKRVTFIVPEVITQFSRKKMCLASMLKYSPQALKRIKNLVKGREAYIVPGMVYMDDMEVAKQLDLAILGPDPETAQLYSTKSGVKRIFQSSEVNMPPGIFDIYTEEQLHESLAQLIIENFTIGRWLLKFNTTVSSNGIAYCDTMHLKCFVQIYKEAIRYGDKWTHKWAHESSLNILLNELPEYLRHYANPVNKSRYCAWEIYKKAFLLRGGIIEAYPPSDFVTAVQVDLLIAPNGETQILCTGDQIISQNPFDPWGLSVPQCSIEPPRINCACLKIANSCKGRGILGYVTVIFATFICEQTVRFILLLNIKILK
;
A
#
# COMPACT_ATOMS: atom_id res chain seq x y z
N GLY A 1 -9.37 73.02 -42.09
CA GLY A 1 -8.34 73.67 -41.23
C GLY A 1 -8.42 75.19 -41.22
N ARG A 2 -9.56 75.82 -40.95
CA ARG A 2 -9.67 77.29 -40.75
C ARG A 2 -10.36 77.71 -39.44
N LYS A 3 -10.61 76.74 -38.54
CA LYS A 3 -11.42 76.92 -37.31
C LYS A 3 -10.79 77.87 -36.27
N TYR A 4 -9.50 78.16 -36.40
CA TYR A 4 -8.74 79.00 -35.46
C TYR A 4 -8.27 80.33 -36.05
N CYS A 5 -8.70 80.67 -37.28
CA CYS A 5 -8.23 81.86 -38.02
C CYS A 5 -9.11 83.11 -37.83
N GLY A 6 -10.21 83.03 -37.08
CA GLY A 6 -11.12 84.16 -36.80
C GLY A 6 -10.76 84.97 -35.55
N PRO A 7 -11.46 86.09 -35.26
CA PRO A 7 -11.15 86.99 -34.13
C PRO A 7 -11.18 86.32 -32.75
N HIS A 8 -11.99 85.26 -32.57
CA HIS A 8 -12.02 84.43 -31.36
C HIS A 8 -11.22 83.13 -31.47
N GLY A 9 -10.38 82.99 -32.51
CA GLY A 9 -9.63 81.77 -32.83
C GLY A 9 -8.72 81.29 -31.69
N LYS A 10 -8.11 82.23 -30.95
CA LYS A 10 -7.31 81.94 -29.74
C LYS A 10 -8.14 81.28 -28.63
N ILE A 11 -9.38 81.74 -28.43
CA ILE A 11 -10.30 81.19 -27.42
C ILE A 11 -10.76 79.79 -27.83
N TYR A 12 -11.14 79.59 -29.09
CA TYR A 12 -11.51 78.26 -29.60
C TYR A 12 -10.34 77.27 -29.57
N ALA A 13 -9.12 77.72 -29.83
CA ALA A 13 -7.91 76.90 -29.70
C ALA A 13 -7.68 76.52 -28.23
N ALA A 14 -7.79 77.47 -27.30
CA ALA A 14 -7.67 77.21 -25.86
C ALA A 14 -8.73 76.21 -25.36
N ILE A 15 -10.00 76.38 -25.75
CA ILE A 15 -11.09 75.43 -25.43
C ILE A 15 -10.77 74.05 -26.01
N THR A 16 -10.29 73.97 -27.25
CA THR A 16 -9.97 72.68 -27.88
C THR A 16 -8.79 71.99 -27.21
N ILE A 17 -7.74 72.74 -26.84
CA ILE A 17 -6.59 72.22 -26.10
C ILE A 17 -7.02 71.74 -24.71
N GLN A 18 -7.78 72.56 -23.97
CA GLN A 18 -8.26 72.23 -22.63
C GLN A 18 -9.20 71.03 -22.62
N SER A 19 -10.15 70.94 -23.56
CA SER A 19 -11.06 69.80 -23.70
C SER A 19 -10.32 68.52 -24.09
N ASN A 20 -9.37 68.58 -25.02
CA ASN A 20 -8.51 67.44 -25.36
C ASN A 20 -7.66 66.99 -24.17
N TRP A 21 -7.10 67.93 -23.40
CA TRP A 21 -6.33 67.61 -22.19
C TRP A 21 -7.18 66.97 -21.10
N ARG A 22 -8.37 67.52 -20.80
CA ARG A 22 -9.34 66.93 -19.86
C ARG A 22 -9.72 65.52 -20.30
N ARG A 23 -10.08 65.34 -21.58
CA ARG A 23 -10.38 64.02 -22.16
C ARG A 23 -9.21 63.03 -22.01
N MET A 24 -7.97 63.46 -22.29
CA MET A 24 -6.79 62.61 -22.12
C MET A 24 -6.57 62.21 -20.66
N LYS A 25 -6.73 63.16 -19.72
CA LYS A 25 -6.62 62.91 -18.29
C LYS A 25 -7.68 61.92 -17.81
N ASP A 26 -8.94 62.11 -18.20
CA ASP A 26 -10.05 61.24 -17.81
C ASP A 26 -9.94 59.86 -18.46
N ARG A 27 -9.50 59.80 -19.73
CA ARG A 27 -9.20 58.53 -20.41
C ARG A 27 -8.09 57.77 -19.70
N LYS A 28 -7.01 58.43 -19.27
CA LYS A 28 -5.93 57.80 -18.50
C LYS A 28 -6.44 57.22 -17.19
N LYS A 29 -7.24 57.99 -16.44
CA LYS A 29 -7.89 57.51 -15.20
C LYS A 29 -8.83 56.34 -15.44
N PHE A 30 -9.66 56.40 -16.49
CA PHE A 30 -10.58 55.32 -16.84
C PHE A 30 -9.85 54.03 -17.21
N LEU A 31 -8.78 54.12 -18.01
CA LEU A 31 -7.95 52.95 -18.35
C LEU A 31 -7.28 52.34 -17.11
N GLU A 32 -6.80 53.17 -16.18
CA GLU A 32 -6.25 52.70 -14.91
C GLU A 32 -7.32 52.02 -14.04
N TYR A 33 -8.52 52.60 -13.94
CA TYR A 33 -9.66 52.00 -13.26
C TYR A 33 -10.05 50.66 -13.89
N GLN A 34 -10.12 50.55 -15.22
CA GLN A 34 -10.41 49.30 -15.92
C GLN A 34 -9.35 48.22 -15.63
N ARG A 35 -8.06 48.60 -15.62
CA ARG A 35 -6.96 47.69 -15.24
C ARG A 35 -7.11 47.20 -13.80
N LYS A 36 -7.38 48.10 -12.85
CA LYS A 36 -7.60 47.75 -11.43
C LYS A 36 -8.84 46.88 -11.25
N LYS A 37 -9.94 47.20 -11.94
CA LYS A 37 -11.18 46.41 -11.92
C LYS A 37 -10.93 44.99 -12.44
N TRP A 38 -10.26 44.85 -13.58
CA TRP A 38 -9.90 43.55 -14.14
C TRP A 38 -9.00 42.73 -13.19
N ALA A 39 -7.95 43.36 -12.64
CA ALA A 39 -7.09 42.72 -11.65
C ALA A 39 -7.88 42.29 -10.41
N SER A 40 -8.77 43.14 -9.90
CA SER A 40 -9.63 42.81 -8.74
C SER A 40 -10.54 41.62 -9.03
N SER A 41 -11.12 41.52 -10.23
CA SER A 41 -11.96 40.39 -10.62
C SER A 41 -11.17 39.08 -10.62
N ILE A 42 -9.94 39.08 -11.13
CA ILE A 42 -9.08 37.89 -11.11
C ILE A 42 -8.76 37.46 -9.68
N VAL A 43 -8.39 38.42 -8.82
CA VAL A 43 -8.10 38.15 -7.41
C VAL A 43 -9.33 37.62 -6.69
N VAL A 44 -10.51 38.21 -6.90
CA VAL A 44 -11.76 37.76 -6.28
C VAL A 44 -12.13 36.34 -6.72
N VAL A 45 -11.99 36.00 -8.01
CA VAL A 45 -12.25 34.64 -8.51
C VAL A 45 -11.27 33.65 -7.88
N ALA A 46 -9.98 33.93 -7.91
CA ALA A 46 -8.96 33.06 -7.32
C ALA A 46 -9.18 32.87 -5.81
N TRP A 47 -9.48 33.95 -5.09
CA TRP A 47 -9.78 33.92 -3.66
C TRP A 47 -11.06 33.15 -3.35
N THR A 48 -12.11 33.31 -4.16
CA THR A 48 -13.36 32.56 -4.00
C THR A 48 -13.15 31.06 -4.19
N VAL A 49 -12.38 30.66 -5.20
CA VAL A 49 -11.99 29.26 -5.41
C VAL A 49 -11.17 28.74 -4.23
N HIS A 50 -10.19 29.52 -3.76
CA HIS A 50 -9.40 29.16 -2.58
C HIS A 50 -10.27 28.93 -1.34
N LEU A 51 -11.17 29.88 -1.02
CA LEU A 51 -12.10 29.76 0.11
C LEU A 51 -13.02 28.56 -0.02
N ARG A 52 -13.56 28.28 -1.22
CA ARG A 52 -14.37 27.09 -1.48
C ARG A 52 -13.56 25.81 -1.24
N VAL A 53 -12.35 25.72 -1.78
CA VAL A 53 -11.47 24.57 -1.59
C VAL A 53 -11.14 24.37 -0.11
N GLN A 54 -10.85 25.43 0.65
CA GLN A 54 -10.59 25.33 2.09
C GLN A 54 -11.82 24.83 2.85
N ARG A 55 -13.02 25.38 2.56
CA ARG A 55 -14.28 24.92 3.15
C ARG A 55 -14.55 23.45 2.84
N TYR A 56 -14.38 23.02 1.58
CA TYR A 56 -14.55 21.61 1.20
C TYR A 56 -13.51 20.70 1.86
N LYS A 57 -12.26 21.15 2.00
CA LYS A 57 -11.24 20.39 2.75
C LYS A 57 -11.63 20.21 4.21
N ALA A 58 -12.17 21.25 4.86
CA ALA A 58 -12.66 21.16 6.23
C ALA A 58 -13.86 20.20 6.34
N LEU A 59 -14.84 20.32 5.46
CA LEU A 59 -16.00 19.43 5.41
C LEU A 59 -15.58 17.96 5.19
N LEU A 60 -14.66 17.71 4.25
CA LEU A 60 -14.14 16.36 3.99
C LEU A 60 -13.40 15.77 5.18
N ARG A 61 -12.67 16.59 5.95
CA ARG A 61 -12.01 16.15 7.18
C ARG A 61 -13.05 15.75 8.23
N GLN A 62 -14.09 16.55 8.39
CA GLN A 62 -15.20 16.25 9.32
C GLN A 62 -15.92 14.97 8.91
N THR A 63 -16.34 14.83 7.65
CA THR A 63 -17.01 13.62 7.17
C THR A 63 -16.15 12.37 7.36
N ARG A 64 -14.84 12.46 7.14
CA ARG A 64 -13.92 11.33 7.38
C ARG A 64 -13.81 10.98 8.86
N ALA A 65 -13.77 11.97 9.75
CA ALA A 65 -13.79 11.72 11.18
C ALA A 65 -15.08 11.01 11.60
N ASP A 66 -16.24 11.50 11.14
CA ASP A 66 -17.54 10.87 11.41
C ASP A 66 -17.59 9.42 10.91
N ASN A 67 -17.02 9.14 9.73
CA ASN A 67 -16.97 7.79 9.17
C ASN A 67 -16.12 6.85 10.03
N ILE A 68 -15.00 7.34 10.58
CA ILE A 68 -14.14 6.58 11.48
C ILE A 68 -14.88 6.27 12.79
N GLU A 69 -15.67 7.20 13.32
CA GLU A 69 -16.49 6.96 14.52
C GLU A 69 -17.56 5.90 14.26
N VAL A 70 -18.29 5.99 13.15
CA VAL A 70 -19.27 4.99 12.74
C VAL A 70 -18.60 3.62 12.58
N TYR A 71 -17.42 3.56 11.96
CA TYR A 71 -16.65 2.33 11.83
C TYR A 71 -16.29 1.75 13.21
N LYS A 72 -15.81 2.55 14.16
CA LYS A 72 -15.46 2.10 15.51
C LYS A 72 -16.67 1.50 16.24
N LEU A 73 -17.85 2.09 16.08
CA LEU A 73 -19.10 1.54 16.66
C LEU A 73 -19.49 0.22 15.98
N LYS A 74 -19.49 0.19 14.65
CA LYS A 74 -19.83 -1.00 13.85
C LYS A 74 -18.88 -2.16 14.11
N ILE A 75 -17.57 -1.90 14.21
CA ILE A 75 -16.60 -2.95 14.48
C ILE A 75 -16.79 -3.52 15.89
N LYS A 76 -17.07 -2.69 16.90
CA LYS A 76 -17.36 -3.17 18.26
C LYS A 76 -18.56 -4.11 18.27
N ALA A 77 -19.66 -3.74 17.61
CA ALA A 77 -20.84 -4.60 17.46
C ALA A 77 -20.51 -5.88 16.71
N PHE A 78 -19.75 -5.78 15.60
CA PHE A 78 -19.32 -6.90 14.78
C PHE A 78 -18.48 -7.93 15.57
N ARG A 79 -17.57 -7.47 16.45
CA ARG A 79 -16.80 -8.35 17.33
C ARG A 79 -17.69 -9.14 18.27
N THR A 80 -18.70 -8.49 18.88
CA THR A 80 -19.62 -9.15 19.82
C THR A 80 -20.55 -10.14 19.13
N SER A 81 -20.99 -9.84 17.91
CA SER A 81 -21.93 -10.68 17.16
C SER A 81 -21.25 -11.74 16.27
N TRP A 82 -19.93 -11.76 16.18
CA TRP A 82 -19.18 -12.59 15.24
C TRP A 82 -19.54 -14.09 15.31
N LYS A 83 -19.58 -14.68 16.51
CA LYS A 83 -19.94 -16.09 16.69
C LYS A 83 -21.35 -16.40 16.17
N ARG A 84 -22.29 -15.48 16.38
CA ARG A 84 -23.67 -15.58 15.85
C ARG A 84 -23.67 -15.49 14.33
N ILE A 85 -22.91 -14.54 13.77
CA ILE A 85 -22.80 -14.33 12.33
C ILE A 85 -22.22 -15.58 11.66
N GLN A 86 -21.13 -16.15 12.18
CA GLN A 86 -20.50 -17.36 11.65
C GLN A 86 -21.45 -18.57 11.56
N ASN A 87 -22.36 -18.72 12.52
CA ASN A 87 -23.31 -19.83 12.56
C ASN A 87 -24.62 -19.56 11.81
N SER A 88 -24.78 -18.37 11.24
CA SER A 88 -25.99 -17.94 10.54
C SER A 88 -25.79 -17.83 9.03
N LYS A 89 -26.90 -17.82 8.29
CA LYS A 89 -26.90 -17.47 6.87
C LYS A 89 -26.50 -16.00 6.70
N ARG A 90 -25.46 -15.74 5.92
CA ARG A 90 -24.85 -14.42 5.78
C ARG A 90 -24.41 -14.13 4.34
N VAL A 91 -24.28 -12.85 4.02
CA VAL A 91 -23.76 -12.37 2.74
C VAL A 91 -22.35 -11.81 2.96
N VAL A 92 -21.39 -12.33 2.20
CA VAL A 92 -20.02 -11.82 2.19
C VAL A 92 -19.84 -10.99 0.94
N ILE A 93 -19.58 -9.68 1.13
CA ILE A 93 -19.31 -8.77 0.03
C ILE A 93 -17.80 -8.67 -0.14
N HIS A 94 -17.26 -9.35 -1.15
CA HIS A 94 -15.86 -9.17 -1.52
C HIS A 94 -15.72 -7.91 -2.36
N MET A 95 -15.04 -6.92 -1.78
CA MET A 95 -14.65 -5.70 -2.46
C MET A 95 -13.13 -5.71 -2.58
N PRO A 96 -12.55 -6.27 -3.66
CA PRO A 96 -11.11 -6.46 -3.81
C PRO A 96 -10.36 -5.16 -4.13
N SER A 97 -10.79 -4.04 -3.53
CA SER A 97 -10.19 -2.74 -3.75
C SER A 97 -8.78 -2.68 -3.20
N LEU A 98 -7.87 -2.11 -3.98
CA LEU A 98 -6.49 -1.88 -3.57
C LEU A 98 -6.30 -0.40 -3.22
N GLY A 99 -6.59 -0.06 -1.96
CA GLY A 99 -6.56 1.27 -1.37
C GLY A 99 -5.23 2.03 -1.30
N TYR A 100 -4.28 1.76 -2.20
CA TYR A 100 -2.95 2.36 -2.17
C TYR A 100 -2.98 3.88 -2.45
N PRO A 101 -2.03 4.65 -1.87
CA PRO A 101 -1.74 6.01 -2.30
C PRO A 101 -1.63 6.18 -3.82
N GLU A 102 -2.08 7.32 -4.34
CA GLU A 102 -2.15 7.60 -5.79
C GLU A 102 -0.83 7.41 -6.52
N TYR A 103 0.29 7.83 -5.92
CA TYR A 103 1.61 7.67 -6.51
C TYR A 103 2.01 6.20 -6.70
N ILE A 104 1.49 5.28 -5.88
CA ILE A 104 1.71 3.83 -6.05
C ILE A 104 0.83 3.30 -7.17
N ARG A 105 -0.47 3.63 -7.14
CA ARG A 105 -1.44 3.19 -8.18
C ARG A 105 -1.00 3.61 -9.57
N ASN A 106 -0.47 4.83 -9.71
CA ASN A 106 0.06 5.33 -10.98
C ASN A 106 1.19 4.47 -11.55
N ASN A 107 1.99 3.83 -10.69
CA ASN A 107 3.11 2.96 -11.05
C ASN A 107 2.74 1.47 -11.23
N ILE A 108 1.47 1.10 -11.00
CA ILE A 108 0.97 -0.26 -11.20
C ILE A 108 0.33 -0.35 -12.60
N ASN A 109 0.77 -1.34 -13.39
CA ASN A 109 0.18 -1.64 -14.69
C ASN A 109 -1.08 -2.49 -14.50
N PHE A 110 -2.08 -2.28 -15.36
CA PHE A 110 -3.34 -3.03 -15.36
C PHE A 110 -3.96 -3.12 -13.95
N PHE A 111 -4.11 -1.97 -13.30
CA PHE A 111 -4.48 -1.89 -11.89
C PHE A 111 -5.82 -2.57 -11.55
N ASN A 112 -6.80 -2.46 -12.45
CA ASN A 112 -8.08 -3.18 -12.38
C ASN A 112 -7.90 -4.71 -12.43
N ILE A 113 -6.98 -5.22 -13.25
CA ILE A 113 -6.65 -6.66 -13.29
C ILE A 113 -6.01 -7.08 -11.97
N GLN A 114 -5.14 -6.25 -11.38
CA GLN A 114 -4.53 -6.53 -10.08
C GLN A 114 -5.56 -6.56 -8.94
N GLU A 115 -6.57 -5.69 -8.97
CA GLU A 115 -7.74 -5.81 -8.07
C GLU A 115 -8.48 -7.12 -8.35
N ASN A 116 -8.70 -7.48 -9.62
CA ASN A 116 -9.44 -8.69 -9.99
C ASN A 116 -8.72 -10.02 -9.70
N ASN A 117 -7.40 -10.00 -9.44
CA ASN A 117 -6.65 -11.21 -9.06
C ASN A 117 -7.17 -11.87 -7.77
N GLN A 118 -8.04 -11.18 -7.03
CA GLN A 118 -8.72 -11.67 -5.83
C GLN A 118 -10.06 -12.37 -6.14
N ILE A 119 -10.42 -12.59 -7.40
CA ILE A 119 -11.71 -13.19 -7.80
C ILE A 119 -11.95 -14.58 -7.22
N CYS A 120 -10.89 -15.34 -6.92
CA CYS A 120 -10.98 -16.65 -6.26
C CYS A 120 -11.67 -16.61 -4.89
N ARG A 121 -11.88 -15.42 -4.29
CA ARG A 121 -12.70 -15.23 -3.09
C ARG A 121 -14.16 -15.68 -3.27
N ILE A 122 -14.66 -15.82 -4.49
CA ILE A 122 -15.97 -16.46 -4.75
C ILE A 122 -16.05 -17.90 -4.21
N CYS A 123 -14.92 -18.54 -3.94
CA CYS A 123 -14.85 -19.87 -3.32
C CYS A 123 -15.32 -19.89 -1.85
N ASP A 124 -15.53 -18.75 -1.20
CA ASP A 124 -16.17 -18.69 0.14
C ASP A 124 -17.58 -19.32 0.14
N ILE A 125 -18.18 -19.46 -1.05
CA ILE A 125 -19.43 -20.17 -1.30
C ILE A 125 -19.42 -21.66 -0.90
N VAL A 126 -18.23 -22.22 -0.63
CA VAL A 126 -18.06 -23.56 -0.06
C VAL A 126 -18.77 -23.68 1.29
N ASP A 127 -18.86 -22.60 2.07
CA ASP A 127 -19.74 -22.56 3.24
C ASP A 127 -21.22 -22.52 2.77
N PRO A 128 -22.05 -23.51 3.15
CA PRO A 128 -23.46 -23.56 2.74
C PRO A 128 -24.31 -22.41 3.30
N ASN A 129 -23.81 -21.70 4.31
CA ASN A 129 -24.47 -20.55 4.92
C ASN A 129 -24.02 -19.20 4.30
N VAL A 130 -23.12 -19.21 3.32
CA VAL A 130 -22.59 -18.00 2.71
C VAL A 130 -23.19 -17.76 1.33
N ASP A 131 -23.69 -16.56 1.09
CA ASP A 131 -23.88 -16.02 -0.26
C ASP A 131 -22.79 -15.00 -0.55
N VAL A 132 -22.28 -14.98 -1.78
CA VAL A 132 -21.19 -14.09 -2.17
C VAL A 132 -21.69 -12.99 -3.09
N ILE A 133 -21.37 -11.74 -2.75
CA ILE A 133 -21.42 -10.62 -3.68
C ILE A 133 -19.98 -10.22 -4.01
N TYR A 134 -19.58 -10.36 -5.26
CA TYR A 134 -18.26 -9.93 -5.72
C TYR A 134 -18.38 -8.62 -6.48
N ILE A 135 -17.71 -7.57 -5.97
CA ILE A 135 -17.60 -6.30 -6.68
C ILE A 135 -16.48 -6.45 -7.70
N SER A 136 -16.85 -6.48 -8.98
CA SER A 136 -15.90 -6.71 -10.06
C SER A 136 -15.36 -5.39 -10.61
N PRO A 137 -14.03 -5.22 -10.72
CA PRO A 137 -13.41 -4.04 -11.32
C PRO A 137 -13.50 -4.02 -12.86
N THR A 138 -13.96 -5.12 -13.46
CA THR A 138 -14.17 -5.28 -14.91
C THR A 138 -15.43 -6.07 -15.19
N HIS A 139 -16.02 -5.89 -16.36
CA HIS A 139 -17.06 -6.79 -16.84
C HIS A 139 -16.45 -8.18 -17.09
N LEU A 140 -17.10 -9.23 -16.60
CA LEU A 140 -16.70 -10.61 -16.88
C LEU A 140 -17.17 -10.98 -18.28
N THR A 141 -16.33 -11.72 -19.00
CA THR A 141 -16.74 -12.34 -20.27
C THR A 141 -17.60 -13.56 -19.99
N GLU A 142 -18.48 -13.93 -20.93
CA GLU A 142 -19.32 -15.12 -20.82
C GLU A 142 -18.46 -16.39 -20.57
N GLU A 143 -17.30 -16.48 -21.22
CA GLU A 143 -16.33 -17.56 -21.00
C GLU A 143 -15.82 -17.62 -19.56
N ALA A 144 -15.51 -16.47 -18.96
CA ALA A 144 -15.06 -16.40 -17.58
C ALA A 144 -16.18 -16.81 -16.60
N GLU A 145 -17.41 -16.35 -16.83
CA GLU A 145 -18.56 -16.75 -16.02
C GLU A 145 -18.83 -18.26 -16.12
N GLN A 146 -18.75 -18.82 -17.33
CA GLN A 146 -18.87 -20.27 -17.54
C GLN A 146 -17.74 -21.06 -16.87
N TYR A 147 -16.50 -20.56 -16.94
CA TYR A 147 -15.35 -21.17 -16.30
C TYR A 147 -15.52 -21.25 -14.78
N TYR A 148 -15.84 -20.12 -14.13
CA TYR A 148 -16.06 -20.10 -12.68
C TYR A 148 -17.31 -20.89 -12.28
N GLY A 149 -18.37 -20.85 -13.08
CA GLY A 149 -19.56 -21.66 -12.85
C GLY A 149 -19.26 -23.15 -12.85
N LYS A 150 -18.51 -23.64 -13.84
CA LYS A 150 -18.06 -25.05 -13.89
C LYS A 150 -17.13 -25.38 -12.72
N LEU A 151 -16.17 -24.51 -12.40
CA LEU A 151 -15.23 -24.72 -11.30
C LEU A 151 -15.96 -24.90 -9.96
N LEU A 152 -16.95 -24.05 -9.68
CA LEU A 152 -17.73 -24.12 -8.43
C LEU A 152 -18.69 -25.32 -8.43
N ALA A 153 -19.29 -25.65 -9.57
CA ALA A 153 -20.26 -26.74 -9.68
C ALA A 153 -19.62 -28.14 -9.57
N LEU A 154 -18.39 -28.31 -10.04
CA LEU A 154 -17.69 -29.60 -10.02
C LEU A 154 -17.12 -29.98 -8.64
N ARG A 155 -16.88 -28.99 -7.78
CA ARG A 155 -16.19 -29.22 -6.50
C ARG A 155 -16.86 -30.27 -5.61
N PRO A 156 -18.18 -30.28 -5.38
CA PRO A 156 -18.82 -31.31 -4.56
C PRO A 156 -18.69 -32.71 -5.15
N ALA A 157 -18.76 -32.83 -6.49
CA ALA A 157 -18.56 -34.10 -7.18
C ALA A 157 -17.12 -34.61 -7.03
N ILE A 158 -16.12 -33.72 -7.16
CA ILE A 158 -14.70 -34.08 -6.98
C ILE A 158 -14.42 -34.55 -5.55
N LEU A 159 -14.95 -33.87 -4.54
CA LEU A 159 -14.72 -34.23 -3.13
C LEU A 159 -15.43 -35.52 -2.72
N SER A 160 -16.57 -35.83 -3.33
CA SER A 160 -17.37 -37.00 -3.00
C SER A 160 -17.13 -38.22 -3.89
N GLY A 161 -16.47 -38.03 -5.04
CA GLY A 161 -16.31 -39.07 -6.06
C GLY A 161 -17.60 -39.39 -6.84
N ASP A 162 -18.67 -38.61 -6.64
CA ASP A 162 -19.99 -38.87 -7.22
C ASP A 162 -20.39 -37.76 -8.20
N ILE A 163 -20.54 -38.13 -9.48
CA ILE A 163 -20.87 -37.21 -10.59
C ILE A 163 -22.25 -36.59 -10.40
N ASN A 164 -23.17 -37.26 -9.70
CA ASN A 164 -24.54 -36.77 -9.52
C ASN A 164 -24.65 -35.60 -8.52
N LYS A 165 -23.57 -35.28 -7.80
CA LYS A 165 -23.53 -34.16 -6.83
C LYS A 165 -23.08 -32.83 -7.44
N ILE A 166 -23.05 -32.72 -8.77
CA ILE A 166 -22.86 -31.43 -9.44
C ILE A 166 -24.02 -30.51 -9.05
N SER A 167 -23.70 -29.40 -8.38
CA SER A 167 -24.69 -28.45 -7.88
C SER A 167 -24.50 -27.09 -8.52
N ASP A 168 -25.59 -26.42 -8.89
CA ASP A 168 -25.55 -25.04 -9.39
C ASP A 168 -25.33 -24.04 -8.25
N MET A 169 -24.06 -23.92 -7.82
CA MET A 169 -23.63 -23.01 -6.76
C MET A 169 -23.65 -21.53 -7.20
N MET A 170 -23.77 -21.26 -8.50
CA MET A 170 -23.74 -19.91 -9.06
C MET A 170 -24.95 -19.06 -8.62
N LYS A 171 -26.07 -19.68 -8.26
CA LYS A 171 -27.25 -18.97 -7.73
C LYS A 171 -26.95 -18.13 -6.48
N ARG A 172 -25.90 -18.49 -5.73
CA ARG A 172 -25.48 -17.77 -4.52
C ARG A 172 -24.32 -16.81 -4.76
N VAL A 173 -23.83 -16.69 -5.99
CA VAL A 173 -22.74 -15.76 -6.38
C VAL A 173 -23.32 -14.66 -7.25
N THR A 174 -23.20 -13.42 -6.82
CA THR A 174 -23.65 -12.24 -7.58
C THR A 174 -22.46 -11.35 -7.92
N PHE A 175 -22.22 -11.14 -9.21
CA PHE A 175 -21.25 -10.16 -9.69
C PHE A 175 -21.91 -8.79 -9.85
N ILE A 176 -21.25 -7.74 -9.32
CA ILE A 176 -21.70 -6.36 -9.45
C ILE A 176 -20.53 -5.53 -9.97
N VAL A 177 -20.75 -4.87 -11.10
CA VAL A 177 -19.79 -3.96 -11.72
C VAL A 177 -20.24 -2.53 -11.45
N PRO A 178 -19.45 -1.69 -10.76
CA PRO A 178 -19.73 -0.26 -10.63
C PRO A 178 -19.94 0.43 -11.99
N GLU A 179 -21.07 1.13 -12.18
CA GLU A 179 -21.42 1.71 -13.49
C GLU A 179 -20.44 2.78 -13.99
N VAL A 180 -19.66 3.40 -13.10
CA VAL A 180 -18.69 4.46 -13.46
C VAL A 180 -17.34 3.94 -13.96
N ILE A 181 -17.14 2.62 -14.03
CA ILE A 181 -15.87 1.99 -14.48
C ILE A 181 -15.36 2.53 -15.81
N THR A 182 -16.26 2.76 -16.77
CA THR A 182 -15.90 3.28 -18.09
C THR A 182 -15.64 4.79 -18.08
N GLN A 183 -16.24 5.54 -17.15
CA GLN A 183 -16.20 7.00 -17.10
C GLN A 183 -14.87 7.54 -16.55
N PHE A 184 -14.26 6.85 -15.58
CA PHE A 184 -12.99 7.27 -14.97
C PHE A 184 -11.75 6.54 -15.52
N SER A 185 -11.83 5.97 -16.73
CA SER A 185 -10.73 5.19 -17.36
C SER A 185 -9.37 5.91 -17.40
N ARG A 186 -9.35 7.25 -17.43
CA ARG A 186 -8.10 8.05 -17.42
C ARG A 186 -7.44 8.19 -16.05
N LYS A 187 -8.17 7.92 -14.96
CA LYS A 187 -7.66 8.01 -13.58
C LYS A 187 -7.62 6.62 -12.96
N LYS A 188 -6.47 6.22 -12.38
CA LYS A 188 -6.34 4.94 -11.69
C LYS A 188 -6.99 4.97 -10.31
N MET A 189 -8.31 5.10 -10.25
CA MET A 189 -9.11 5.07 -9.02
C MET A 189 -9.17 3.65 -8.43
N CYS A 190 -9.23 3.53 -7.10
CA CYS A 190 -9.43 2.23 -6.46
C CYS A 190 -10.90 1.82 -6.55
N LEU A 191 -11.18 0.52 -6.56
CA LEU A 191 -12.53 -0.02 -6.71
C LEU A 191 -13.54 0.54 -5.69
N ALA A 192 -13.13 0.78 -4.43
CA ALA A 192 -13.97 1.40 -3.42
C ALA A 192 -14.37 2.83 -3.81
N SER A 193 -13.45 3.62 -4.38
CA SER A 193 -13.78 4.95 -4.93
C SER A 193 -14.77 4.84 -6.09
N MET A 194 -14.60 3.84 -6.96
CA MET A 194 -15.50 3.62 -8.10
C MET A 194 -16.90 3.25 -7.64
N LEU A 195 -17.01 2.35 -6.65
CA LEU A 195 -18.28 1.95 -6.06
C LEU A 195 -18.97 3.11 -5.33
N LYS A 196 -18.21 3.95 -4.60
CA LYS A 196 -18.72 5.16 -3.95
C LYS A 196 -19.41 6.12 -4.92
N TYR A 197 -18.89 6.25 -6.15
CA TYR A 197 -19.48 7.10 -7.18
C TYR A 197 -20.54 6.37 -8.03
N SER A 198 -20.91 5.14 -7.66
CA SER A 198 -21.84 4.27 -8.40
C SER A 198 -23.15 4.05 -7.61
N PRO A 199 -24.08 5.02 -7.63
CA PRO A 199 -25.32 4.94 -6.85
C PRO A 199 -26.24 3.77 -7.25
N GLN A 200 -26.24 3.33 -8.51
CA GLN A 200 -27.05 2.20 -8.97
C GLN A 200 -26.50 0.88 -8.42
N ALA A 201 -25.18 0.68 -8.51
CA ALA A 201 -24.52 -0.47 -7.89
C ALA A 201 -24.74 -0.51 -6.37
N LEU A 202 -24.57 0.62 -5.67
CA LEU A 202 -24.83 0.71 -4.23
C LEU A 202 -26.29 0.39 -3.87
N LYS A 203 -27.26 0.91 -4.63
CA LYS A 203 -28.68 0.61 -4.42
C LYS A 203 -28.97 -0.88 -4.64
N ARG A 204 -28.37 -1.49 -5.66
CA ARG A 204 -28.48 -2.93 -5.93
C ARG A 204 -27.92 -3.76 -4.77
N ILE A 205 -26.72 -3.43 -4.29
CA ILE A 205 -26.11 -4.11 -3.14
C ILE A 205 -27.01 -3.98 -1.91
N LYS A 206 -27.47 -2.76 -1.59
CA LYS A 206 -28.34 -2.48 -0.44
C LYS A 206 -29.62 -3.32 -0.47
N ASN A 207 -30.21 -3.52 -1.65
CA ASN A 207 -31.39 -4.36 -1.81
C ASN A 207 -31.08 -5.84 -1.59
N LEU A 208 -29.94 -6.33 -2.09
CA LEU A 208 -29.53 -7.74 -1.95
C LEU A 208 -29.21 -8.14 -0.50
N VAL A 209 -28.73 -7.20 0.31
CA VAL A 209 -28.38 -7.44 1.72
C VAL A 209 -29.48 -7.05 2.71
N LYS A 210 -30.59 -6.47 2.24
CA LYS A 210 -31.67 -5.99 3.11
C LYS A 210 -32.25 -7.13 3.95
N GLY A 211 -32.22 -6.97 5.28
CA GLY A 211 -32.75 -7.96 6.23
C GLY A 211 -31.87 -9.21 6.40
N ARG A 212 -30.64 -9.20 5.89
CA ARG A 212 -29.68 -10.30 5.98
C ARG A 212 -28.46 -9.87 6.78
N GLU A 213 -27.82 -10.82 7.47
CA GLU A 213 -26.50 -10.59 8.03
C GLU A 213 -25.50 -10.41 6.88
N ALA A 214 -24.74 -9.32 6.89
CA ALA A 214 -23.77 -9.04 5.82
C ALA A 214 -22.56 -8.26 6.33
N TYR A 215 -21.41 -8.47 5.71
CA TYR A 215 -20.20 -7.68 5.96
C TYR A 215 -19.33 -7.59 4.70
N ILE A 216 -18.42 -6.62 4.71
CA ILE A 216 -17.51 -6.33 3.60
C ILE A 216 -16.14 -6.92 3.89
N VAL A 217 -15.57 -7.62 2.91
CA VAL A 217 -14.18 -8.08 2.90
C VAL A 217 -13.39 -7.26 1.89
N PRO A 218 -12.58 -6.29 2.33
CA PRO A 218 -11.81 -5.41 1.46
C PRO A 218 -10.57 -6.13 0.89
N GLY A 219 -9.98 -5.59 -0.16
CA GLY A 219 -8.65 -5.99 -0.63
C GLY A 219 -7.55 -5.33 0.22
N MET A 220 -7.60 -4.01 0.33
CA MET A 220 -6.79 -3.19 1.23
C MET A 220 -7.62 -1.97 1.64
N VAL A 221 -7.84 -1.80 2.94
CA VAL A 221 -8.72 -0.76 3.47
C VAL A 221 -8.20 0.65 3.16
N TYR A 222 -9.08 1.49 2.64
CA TYR A 222 -8.88 2.91 2.43
C TYR A 222 -10.08 3.74 2.94
N MET A 223 -9.95 5.06 2.87
CA MET A 223 -10.98 5.99 3.33
C MET A 223 -12.31 5.85 2.57
N ASP A 224 -12.26 5.46 1.30
CA ASP A 224 -13.48 5.27 0.50
C ASP A 224 -14.19 3.94 0.85
N ASP A 225 -13.48 2.92 1.33
CA ASP A 225 -14.10 1.69 1.85
C ASP A 225 -15.01 2.00 3.05
N MET A 226 -14.54 2.88 3.95
CA MET A 226 -15.29 3.33 5.12
C MET A 226 -16.58 4.08 4.72
N GLU A 227 -16.50 4.89 3.66
CA GLU A 227 -17.66 5.59 3.11
C GLU A 227 -18.67 4.61 2.51
N VAL A 228 -18.21 3.66 1.69
CA VAL A 228 -19.06 2.60 1.11
C VAL A 228 -19.73 1.79 2.23
N ALA A 229 -18.97 1.39 3.25
CA ALA A 229 -19.50 0.64 4.38
C ALA A 229 -20.55 1.41 5.17
N LYS A 230 -20.34 2.72 5.39
CA LYS A 230 -21.33 3.60 6.02
C LYS A 230 -22.62 3.70 5.18
N GLN A 231 -22.50 3.84 3.86
CA GLN A 231 -23.69 3.94 2.98
C GLN A 231 -24.51 2.64 2.92
N LEU A 232 -23.83 1.49 3.03
CA LEU A 232 -24.44 0.16 3.08
C LEU A 232 -24.88 -0.25 4.50
N ASP A 233 -24.46 0.50 5.52
CA ASP A 233 -24.64 0.21 6.95
C ASP A 233 -23.99 -1.11 7.43
N LEU A 234 -22.88 -1.50 6.80
CA LEU A 234 -22.21 -2.79 7.03
C LEU A 234 -20.88 -2.64 7.77
N ALA A 235 -20.46 -3.70 8.46
CA ALA A 235 -19.13 -3.79 9.03
C ALA A 235 -18.08 -4.17 7.98
N ILE A 236 -16.84 -3.73 8.17
CA ILE A 236 -15.68 -4.12 7.38
C ILE A 236 -14.85 -5.13 8.17
N LEU A 237 -14.54 -6.27 7.57
CA LEU A 237 -13.56 -7.23 8.08
C LEU A 237 -12.14 -6.75 7.73
N GLY A 238 -11.68 -5.73 8.45
CA GLY A 238 -10.41 -5.05 8.22
C GLY A 238 -10.10 -4.05 9.33
N PRO A 239 -8.85 -3.58 9.46
CA PRO A 239 -8.50 -2.52 10.40
C PRO A 239 -9.03 -1.16 9.92
N ASP A 240 -8.85 -0.11 10.73
CA ASP A 240 -9.08 1.25 10.27
C ASP A 240 -8.06 1.66 9.18
N PRO A 241 -8.35 2.71 8.37
CA PRO A 241 -7.49 3.07 7.24
C PRO A 241 -6.09 3.53 7.63
N GLU A 242 -5.91 4.12 8.81
CA GLU A 242 -4.60 4.62 9.26
C GLU A 242 -3.71 3.45 9.65
N THR A 243 -4.25 2.52 10.44
CA THR A 243 -3.60 1.24 10.76
C THR A 243 -3.27 0.45 9.50
N ALA A 244 -4.22 0.35 8.54
CA ALA A 244 -4.00 -0.34 7.27
C ALA A 244 -2.82 0.26 6.49
N GLN A 245 -2.75 1.59 6.39
CA GLN A 245 -1.69 2.28 5.65
C GLN A 245 -0.34 2.14 6.35
N LEU A 246 -0.28 2.34 7.67
CA LEU A 246 0.96 2.22 8.44
C LEU A 246 1.59 0.84 8.26
N TYR A 247 0.82 -0.22 8.49
CA TYR A 247 1.32 -1.59 8.46
C TYR A 247 1.28 -2.23 7.05
N SER A 248 0.92 -1.46 6.02
CA SER A 248 1.23 -1.83 4.64
C SER A 248 2.68 -1.52 4.23
N THR A 249 3.39 -0.71 5.04
CA THR A 249 4.79 -0.35 4.80
C THR A 249 5.74 -1.36 5.45
N LYS A 250 6.90 -1.60 4.82
CA LYS A 250 7.95 -2.46 5.40
C LYS A 250 8.41 -1.98 6.78
N SER A 251 8.59 -0.66 6.96
CA SER A 251 8.94 -0.10 8.27
C SER A 251 7.82 -0.28 9.30
N GLY A 252 6.55 -0.11 8.93
CA GLY A 252 5.41 -0.40 9.81
C GLY A 252 5.39 -1.86 10.25
N VAL A 253 5.61 -2.77 9.31
CA VAL A 253 5.68 -4.21 9.54
C VAL A 253 6.84 -4.58 10.49
N LYS A 254 8.03 -3.98 10.35
CA LYS A 254 9.15 -4.20 11.29
C LYS A 254 8.79 -3.87 12.74
N ARG A 255 7.94 -2.85 12.97
CA ARG A 255 7.42 -2.53 14.32
C ARG A 255 6.52 -3.62 14.90
N ILE A 256 5.78 -4.36 14.07
CA ILE A 256 5.02 -5.54 14.53
C ILE A 256 6.03 -6.59 15.00
N PHE A 257 7.05 -6.84 14.19
CA PHE A 257 8.02 -7.89 14.47
C PHE A 257 8.87 -7.64 15.70
N GLN A 258 9.27 -6.39 15.97
CA GLN A 258 10.02 -6.07 17.19
C GLN A 258 9.27 -6.46 18.47
N SER A 259 7.94 -6.49 18.42
CA SER A 259 7.10 -6.92 19.54
C SER A 259 6.60 -8.36 19.43
N SER A 260 6.91 -9.04 18.32
CA SER A 260 6.67 -10.47 18.19
C SER A 260 7.99 -11.13 18.55
N GLU A 261 8.02 -11.99 19.56
CA GLU A 261 9.22 -12.74 19.96
C GLU A 261 9.61 -13.79 18.91
N VAL A 262 9.84 -13.35 17.67
CA VAL A 262 10.14 -14.12 16.48
C VAL A 262 11.44 -13.56 15.91
N ASN A 263 12.30 -14.46 15.45
CA ASN A 263 13.61 -14.09 14.94
C ASN A 263 13.49 -13.20 13.71
N MET A 264 14.27 -12.12 13.74
CA MET A 264 14.34 -11.11 12.69
C MET A 264 15.75 -10.98 12.15
N PRO A 265 15.92 -10.72 10.85
CA PRO A 265 17.22 -10.35 10.32
C PRO A 265 17.67 -9.01 10.95
N PRO A 266 18.98 -8.85 11.24
CA PRO A 266 19.54 -7.55 11.56
C PRO A 266 19.16 -6.51 10.51
N GLY A 267 18.79 -5.31 10.95
CA GLY A 267 18.33 -4.27 10.03
C GLY A 267 17.80 -3.03 10.72
N ILE A 268 17.70 -1.96 9.93
CA ILE A 268 17.22 -0.64 10.34
C ILE A 268 16.11 -0.21 9.39
N PHE A 269 15.10 0.48 9.91
CA PHE A 269 13.92 0.93 9.16
C PHE A 269 13.66 2.43 9.38
N ASP A 270 12.68 3.00 8.66
CA ASP A 270 12.40 4.45 8.62
C ASP A 270 13.58 5.31 8.12
N ILE A 271 14.27 4.86 7.06
CA ILE A 271 15.38 5.62 6.47
C ILE A 271 14.85 6.55 5.38
N TYR A 272 15.04 7.87 5.55
CA TYR A 272 14.53 8.90 4.62
C TYR A 272 15.60 9.88 4.12
N THR A 273 16.77 9.90 4.75
CA THR A 273 17.88 10.79 4.37
C THR A 273 19.12 10.00 3.98
N GLU A 274 19.98 10.63 3.19
CA GLU A 274 21.23 10.00 2.72
C GLU A 274 22.22 9.77 3.87
N GLU A 275 22.28 10.71 4.81
CA GLU A 275 23.07 10.57 6.05
C GLU A 275 22.61 9.35 6.85
N GLN A 276 21.31 9.25 7.14
CA GLN A 276 20.74 8.07 7.81
C GLN A 276 21.06 6.77 7.08
N LEU A 277 21.03 6.76 5.74
CA LEU A 277 21.32 5.57 4.94
C LEU A 277 22.76 5.11 5.16
N HIS A 278 23.73 6.03 5.07
CA HIS A 278 25.15 5.70 5.23
C HIS A 278 25.48 5.30 6.66
N GLU A 279 25.02 6.07 7.66
CA GLU A 279 25.23 5.76 9.08
C GLU A 279 24.63 4.42 9.48
N SER A 280 23.38 4.17 9.08
CA SER A 280 22.67 2.92 9.39
C SER A 280 23.39 1.73 8.76
N LEU A 281 23.79 1.84 7.49
CA LEU A 281 24.50 0.75 6.81
C LEU A 281 25.88 0.51 7.41
N ALA A 282 26.62 1.57 7.75
CA ALA A 282 27.94 1.46 8.38
C ALA A 282 27.87 0.71 9.71
N GLN A 283 26.94 1.13 10.57
CA GLN A 283 26.71 0.52 11.87
C GLN A 283 26.33 -0.96 11.72
N LEU A 284 25.42 -1.26 10.79
CA LEU A 284 24.97 -2.63 10.53
C LEU A 284 26.12 -3.55 10.08
N ILE A 285 27.02 -3.08 9.20
CA ILE A 285 28.18 -3.84 8.73
C ILE A 285 29.16 -4.13 9.88
N ILE A 286 29.44 -3.13 10.72
CA ILE A 286 30.38 -3.22 11.84
C ILE A 286 29.88 -4.14 12.95
N GLU A 287 28.58 -4.14 13.20
CA GLU A 287 27.96 -5.00 14.20
C GLU A 287 27.80 -6.46 13.69
N ASN A 288 27.84 -6.69 12.38
CA ASN A 288 27.49 -8.00 11.79
C ASN A 288 28.42 -8.41 10.63
N PHE A 289 29.70 -8.70 10.92
CA PHE A 289 30.70 -9.08 9.91
C PHE A 289 30.41 -10.35 9.12
N THR A 290 29.59 -11.25 9.66
CA THR A 290 29.22 -12.51 9.00
C THR A 290 28.26 -12.31 7.83
N ILE A 291 27.69 -11.11 7.68
CA ILE A 291 26.74 -10.79 6.62
C ILE A 291 27.49 -10.35 5.36
N GLY A 292 27.42 -11.18 4.32
CA GLY A 292 28.00 -10.87 3.01
C GLY A 292 27.17 -9.88 2.18
N ARG A 293 25.86 -9.82 2.38
CA ARG A 293 24.93 -9.05 1.54
C ARG A 293 23.88 -8.30 2.35
N TRP A 294 23.71 -7.02 2.04
CA TRP A 294 22.68 -6.16 2.62
C TRP A 294 21.61 -5.83 1.58
N LEU A 295 20.34 -5.88 2.00
CA LEU A 295 19.19 -5.55 1.17
C LEU A 295 18.66 -4.18 1.54
N LEU A 296 18.41 -3.35 0.54
CA LEU A 296 17.70 -2.09 0.67
C LEU A 296 16.33 -2.24 0.03
N LYS A 297 15.26 -1.92 0.77
CA LYS A 297 13.88 -2.14 0.32
C LYS A 297 13.01 -0.91 0.55
N PHE A 298 12.30 -0.43 -0.48
CA PHE A 298 11.31 0.65 -0.31
C PHE A 298 10.16 0.22 0.59
N ASN A 299 9.60 1.17 1.34
CA ASN A 299 8.45 0.93 2.20
C ASN A 299 7.23 0.36 1.46
N THR A 300 6.89 0.91 0.31
CA THR A 300 5.58 0.71 -0.32
C THR A 300 5.59 -0.05 -1.65
N THR A 301 6.68 -0.76 -1.97
CA THR A 301 6.77 -1.56 -3.20
C THR A 301 6.31 -3.00 -3.03
N VAL A 302 5.70 -3.48 -4.10
CA VAL A 302 5.35 -4.88 -4.32
C VAL A 302 6.46 -5.55 -5.13
N SER A 303 6.84 -6.75 -4.69
CA SER A 303 7.85 -7.61 -5.31
C SER A 303 9.26 -6.98 -5.39
N SER A 304 10.10 -7.53 -6.26
CA SER A 304 11.49 -7.16 -6.54
C SER A 304 11.71 -5.70 -6.97
N ASN A 305 10.64 -4.98 -7.36
CA ASN A 305 10.70 -3.64 -7.94
C ASN A 305 11.38 -2.56 -7.09
N GLY A 306 11.35 -2.69 -5.76
CA GLY A 306 11.94 -1.69 -4.86
C GLY A 306 13.11 -2.23 -4.06
N ILE A 307 13.74 -3.31 -4.52
CA ILE A 307 14.85 -3.96 -3.83
C ILE A 307 16.14 -3.60 -4.55
N ALA A 308 17.15 -3.20 -3.78
CA ALA A 308 18.54 -3.17 -4.19
C ALA A 308 19.35 -3.99 -3.19
N TYR A 309 20.53 -4.43 -3.58
CA TYR A 309 21.45 -5.09 -2.65
C TYR A 309 22.88 -4.59 -2.87
N CYS A 310 23.71 -4.75 -1.85
CA CYS A 310 25.14 -4.50 -1.92
C CYS A 310 25.90 -5.58 -1.14
N ASP A 311 27.06 -5.96 -1.66
CA ASP A 311 27.89 -7.06 -1.14
C ASP A 311 29.15 -6.52 -0.46
N THR A 312 29.38 -6.92 0.80
CA THR A 312 30.46 -6.39 1.64
C THR A 312 31.85 -6.74 1.11
N MET A 313 31.97 -7.75 0.25
CA MET A 313 33.23 -8.17 -0.38
C MET A 313 33.92 -7.08 -1.22
N HIS A 314 33.18 -6.05 -1.68
CA HIS A 314 33.76 -4.95 -2.47
C HIS A 314 34.24 -3.77 -1.62
N LEU A 315 34.07 -3.81 -0.29
CA LEU A 315 34.58 -2.78 0.62
C LEU A 315 36.08 -3.00 0.89
N LYS A 316 36.90 -2.02 0.50
CA LYS A 316 38.36 -2.08 0.68
C LYS A 316 38.75 -2.00 2.15
N CYS A 317 38.04 -1.16 2.93
CA CYS A 317 38.27 -1.04 4.37
C CYS A 317 37.87 -2.28 5.17
N PHE A 318 37.14 -3.24 4.59
CA PHE A 318 36.58 -4.38 5.33
C PHE A 318 37.66 -5.20 6.04
N VAL A 319 38.80 -5.46 5.38
CA VAL A 319 39.92 -6.21 5.99
C VAL A 319 40.54 -5.45 7.16
N GLN A 320 40.65 -4.12 7.06
CA GLN A 320 41.19 -3.29 8.13
C GLN A 320 40.25 -3.27 9.34
N ILE A 321 38.96 -3.06 9.09
CA ILE A 321 37.92 -3.05 10.14
C ILE A 321 37.86 -4.41 10.83
N TYR A 322 37.93 -5.52 10.07
CA TYR A 322 37.93 -6.87 10.64
C TYR A 322 39.16 -7.12 11.54
N LYS A 323 40.34 -6.59 11.17
CA LYS A 323 41.53 -6.65 12.04
C LYS A 323 41.36 -5.82 13.30
N GLU A 324 40.72 -4.66 13.23
CA GLU A 324 40.38 -3.86 14.42
C GLU A 324 39.42 -4.61 15.34
N ALA A 325 38.39 -5.26 14.78
CA ALA A 325 37.46 -6.07 15.55
C ALA A 325 38.16 -7.20 16.31
N ILE A 326 39.08 -7.92 15.65
CA ILE A 326 39.92 -8.93 16.31
C ILE A 326 40.79 -8.32 17.41
N ARG A 327 41.38 -7.13 17.16
CA ARG A 327 42.23 -6.43 18.14
C ARG A 327 41.47 -6.05 19.41
N TYR A 328 40.23 -5.60 19.29
CA TYR A 328 39.40 -5.23 20.43
C TYR A 328 38.75 -6.44 21.12
N GLY A 329 38.60 -7.58 20.42
CA GLY A 329 38.02 -8.80 20.95
C GLY A 329 36.65 -8.55 21.57
N ASP A 330 36.43 -8.99 22.80
CA ASP A 330 35.16 -8.83 23.52
C ASP A 330 34.72 -7.36 23.69
N LYS A 331 35.68 -6.42 23.71
CA LYS A 331 35.40 -4.98 23.83
C LYS A 331 34.72 -4.41 22.58
N TRP A 332 34.75 -5.13 21.46
CA TRP A 332 34.05 -4.76 20.22
C TRP A 332 32.52 -4.72 20.38
N THR A 333 31.99 -5.27 21.47
CA THR A 333 30.57 -5.13 21.80
C THR A 333 30.19 -3.68 22.17
N HIS A 334 31.15 -2.84 22.57
CA HIS A 334 30.90 -1.47 22.97
C HIS A 334 31.02 -0.48 21.80
N LYS A 335 30.06 0.44 21.68
CA LYS A 335 29.99 1.44 20.59
C LYS A 335 31.22 2.32 20.44
N TRP A 336 31.91 2.65 21.54
CA TRP A 336 33.14 3.47 21.48
C TRP A 336 34.28 2.76 20.73
N ALA A 337 34.30 1.42 20.70
CA ALA A 337 35.30 0.66 19.96
C ALA A 337 35.09 0.76 18.44
N HIS A 338 33.90 1.17 18.00
CA HIS A 338 33.54 1.27 16.59
C HIS A 338 33.93 2.59 15.94
N GLU A 339 34.23 3.64 16.71
CA GLU A 339 34.34 5.02 16.21
C GLU A 339 35.37 5.19 15.08
N SER A 340 36.57 4.63 15.26
CA SER A 340 37.63 4.63 14.23
C SER A 340 37.17 3.94 12.94
N SER A 341 36.65 2.73 13.08
CA SER A 341 36.16 1.91 11.96
C SER A 341 34.94 2.52 11.26
N LEU A 342 34.03 3.14 12.01
CA LEU A 342 32.86 3.85 11.47
C LEU A 342 33.30 5.00 10.57
N ASN A 343 34.25 5.82 11.02
CA ASN A 343 34.74 6.95 10.23
C ASN A 343 35.40 6.49 8.91
N ILE A 344 36.17 5.41 8.95
CA ILE A 344 36.77 4.84 7.74
C ILE A 344 35.68 4.35 6.78
N LEU A 345 34.70 3.60 7.29
CA LEU A 345 33.63 3.03 6.48
C LEU A 345 32.71 4.12 5.89
N LEU A 346 32.36 5.14 6.67
CA LEU A 346 31.53 6.27 6.24
C LEU A 346 32.18 7.07 5.11
N ASN A 347 33.50 7.19 5.11
CA ASN A 347 34.24 7.86 4.04
C ASN A 347 34.24 7.04 2.74
N GLU A 348 34.23 5.70 2.80
CA GLU A 348 34.21 4.83 1.62
C GLU A 348 32.80 4.57 1.08
N LEU A 349 31.79 4.50 1.95
CA LEU A 349 30.43 4.06 1.64
C LEU A 349 29.75 4.77 0.47
N PRO A 350 29.80 6.11 0.32
CA PRO A 350 29.10 6.79 -0.77
C PRO A 350 29.59 6.35 -2.16
N GLU A 351 30.92 6.30 -2.35
CA GLU A 351 31.53 5.86 -3.60
C GLU A 351 31.35 4.35 -3.81
N TYR A 352 31.45 3.55 -2.73
CA TYR A 352 31.18 2.13 -2.78
C TYR A 352 29.74 1.85 -3.27
N LEU A 353 28.73 2.49 -2.67
CA LEU A 353 27.33 2.27 -3.04
C LEU A 353 27.07 2.69 -4.48
N ARG A 354 27.67 3.80 -4.93
CA ARG A 354 27.56 4.27 -6.31
C ARG A 354 28.01 3.23 -7.35
N HIS A 355 29.05 2.46 -7.04
CA HIS A 355 29.64 1.48 -7.95
C HIS A 355 29.09 0.06 -7.78
N TYR A 356 28.78 -0.34 -6.54
CA TYR A 356 28.50 -1.74 -6.18
C TYR A 356 27.07 -2.00 -5.72
N ALA A 357 26.28 -0.99 -5.37
CA ALA A 357 24.88 -1.20 -5.06
C ALA A 357 24.08 -1.48 -6.34
N ASN A 358 23.36 -2.60 -6.36
CA ASN A 358 22.69 -3.11 -7.54
C ASN A 358 21.16 -3.12 -7.34
N PRO A 359 20.41 -2.21 -8.00
CA PRO A 359 18.96 -2.30 -8.06
C PRO A 359 18.53 -3.58 -8.79
N VAL A 360 17.62 -4.34 -8.20
CA VAL A 360 17.14 -5.61 -8.79
C VAL A 360 16.34 -5.34 -10.07
N ASN A 361 15.45 -4.34 -10.05
CA ASN A 361 14.74 -3.92 -11.26
C ASN A 361 15.50 -2.84 -12.03
N LYS A 362 16.41 -3.27 -12.90
CA LYS A 362 17.21 -2.40 -13.78
C LYS A 362 16.39 -1.65 -14.83
N SER A 363 15.21 -2.16 -15.22
CA SER A 363 14.33 -1.47 -16.17
C SER A 363 13.77 -0.15 -15.62
N ARG A 364 13.54 -0.09 -14.29
CA ARG A 364 13.03 1.10 -13.60
C ARG A 364 14.15 1.94 -13.00
N TYR A 365 15.20 1.28 -12.53
CA TYR A 365 16.32 1.89 -11.83
C TYR A 365 17.62 1.44 -12.49
N CYS A 366 17.99 2.11 -13.59
CA CYS A 366 19.18 1.74 -14.35
C CYS A 366 20.49 2.06 -13.63
N ALA A 367 20.46 2.94 -12.62
CA ALA A 367 21.61 3.34 -11.83
C ALA A 367 21.25 3.53 -10.34
N TRP A 368 22.26 3.39 -9.47
CA TRP A 368 22.13 3.58 -8.03
C TRP A 368 21.53 4.95 -7.67
N GLU A 369 21.98 6.04 -8.29
CA GLU A 369 21.50 7.39 -7.95
C GLU A 369 19.98 7.58 -8.17
N ILE A 370 19.43 6.94 -9.21
CA ILE A 370 17.99 6.96 -9.47
C ILE A 370 17.24 6.15 -8.41
N TYR A 371 17.79 4.98 -8.05
CA TYR A 371 17.24 4.16 -6.96
C TYR A 371 17.29 4.90 -5.62
N LYS A 372 18.44 5.46 -5.23
CA LYS A 372 18.67 6.21 -3.99
C LYS A 372 17.68 7.37 -3.86
N LYS A 373 17.53 8.18 -4.90
CA LYS A 373 16.55 9.29 -4.89
C LYS A 373 15.13 8.80 -4.64
N ALA A 374 14.74 7.67 -5.25
CA ALA A 374 13.43 7.07 -5.03
C ALA A 374 13.29 6.41 -3.64
N PHE A 375 14.38 5.82 -3.12
CA PHE A 375 14.47 5.23 -1.78
C PHE A 375 14.19 6.29 -0.72
N LEU A 376 14.93 7.39 -0.76
CA LEU A 376 14.85 8.49 0.20
C LEU A 376 13.48 9.18 0.17
N LEU A 377 12.91 9.38 -1.02
CA LEU A 377 11.58 9.98 -1.18
C LEU A 377 10.46 9.13 -0.55
N ARG A 378 10.58 7.80 -0.62
CA ARG A 378 9.53 6.85 -0.20
C ARG A 378 9.76 6.30 1.20
N GLY A 379 10.97 6.47 1.72
CA GLY A 379 11.48 5.74 2.86
C GLY A 379 11.73 4.28 2.54
N GLY A 380 12.62 3.67 3.32
CA GLY A 380 12.90 2.25 3.20
C GLY A 380 13.55 1.65 4.43
N ILE A 381 13.94 0.40 4.25
CA ILE A 381 14.62 -0.40 5.26
C ILE A 381 15.93 -0.94 4.69
N ILE A 382 16.91 -1.14 5.55
CA ILE A 382 18.08 -1.99 5.31
C ILE A 382 17.88 -3.27 6.12
N GLU A 383 18.11 -4.43 5.53
CA GLU A 383 18.10 -5.71 6.26
C GLU A 383 19.13 -6.70 5.72
N ALA A 384 19.59 -7.58 6.60
CA ALA A 384 20.51 -8.66 6.27
C ALA A 384 19.90 -9.63 5.25
N TYR A 385 20.68 -10.01 4.24
CA TYR A 385 20.39 -11.22 3.47
C TYR A 385 20.87 -12.45 4.24
N PRO A 386 20.12 -13.58 4.23
CA PRO A 386 20.57 -14.79 4.92
C PRO A 386 21.95 -15.27 4.44
N PRO A 387 22.85 -15.69 5.35
CA PRO A 387 24.19 -16.19 5.01
C PRO A 387 24.13 -17.64 4.49
N SER A 388 23.37 -17.87 3.43
CA SER A 388 23.20 -19.18 2.80
C SER A 388 22.90 -19.00 1.32
N ASP A 389 23.48 -19.86 0.49
CA ASP A 389 23.17 -19.95 -0.94
C ASP A 389 21.77 -20.53 -1.18
N PHE A 390 21.27 -21.33 -0.23
CA PHE A 390 19.95 -21.95 -0.27
C PHE A 390 19.01 -21.24 0.69
N VAL A 391 18.21 -20.31 0.15
CA VAL A 391 17.14 -19.62 0.88
C VAL A 391 15.81 -20.01 0.23
N THR A 392 14.93 -20.62 1.01
CA THR A 392 13.53 -20.83 0.62
C THR A 392 12.66 -19.80 1.31
N ALA A 393 11.57 -19.39 0.67
CA ALA A 393 10.60 -18.49 1.27
C ALA A 393 9.26 -19.21 1.48
N VAL A 394 8.71 -19.12 2.68
CA VAL A 394 7.43 -19.75 3.03
C VAL A 394 6.40 -18.65 3.25
N GLN A 395 5.29 -18.72 2.52
CA GLN A 395 4.14 -17.84 2.71
C GLN A 395 3.09 -18.52 3.59
N VAL A 396 2.53 -17.77 4.54
CA VAL A 396 1.44 -18.21 5.40
C VAL A 396 0.33 -17.17 5.36
N ASP A 397 -0.88 -17.59 5.03
CA ASP A 397 -2.07 -16.74 5.05
C ASP A 397 -2.88 -17.00 6.32
N LEU A 398 -3.19 -15.95 7.05
CA LEU A 398 -3.86 -15.94 8.34
C LEU A 398 -5.17 -15.17 8.26
N LEU A 399 -6.16 -15.57 9.05
CA LEU A 399 -7.33 -14.76 9.39
C LEU A 399 -7.28 -14.40 10.88
N ILE A 400 -7.22 -13.11 11.17
CA ILE A 400 -7.50 -12.58 12.51
C ILE A 400 -8.99 -12.22 12.54
N ALA A 401 -9.79 -13.07 13.19
CA ALA A 401 -11.23 -12.91 13.25
C ALA A 401 -11.63 -11.74 14.19
N PRO A 402 -12.83 -11.17 14.04
CA PRO A 402 -13.34 -10.08 14.89
C PRO A 402 -13.34 -10.39 16.39
N ASN A 403 -13.59 -11.64 16.78
CA ASN A 403 -13.51 -12.07 18.17
C ASN A 403 -12.06 -12.24 18.70
N GLY A 404 -11.04 -12.03 17.86
CA GLY A 404 -9.63 -12.19 18.21
C GLY A 404 -9.07 -13.60 18.03
N GLU A 405 -9.88 -14.56 17.58
CA GLU A 405 -9.40 -15.89 17.20
C GLU A 405 -8.53 -15.77 15.94
N THR A 406 -7.47 -16.58 15.88
CA THR A 406 -6.54 -16.60 14.75
C THR A 406 -6.63 -17.95 14.08
N GLN A 407 -6.82 -17.95 12.76
CA GLN A 407 -6.88 -19.14 11.94
C GLN A 407 -5.77 -19.09 10.89
N ILE A 408 -5.04 -20.19 10.74
CA ILE A 408 -4.09 -20.38 9.64
C ILE A 408 -4.90 -20.96 8.47
N LEU A 409 -4.93 -20.24 7.34
CA LEU A 409 -5.73 -20.62 6.17
C LEU A 409 -4.93 -21.43 5.18
N CYS A 410 -3.69 -21.00 4.90
CA CYS A 410 -2.83 -21.59 3.89
C CYS A 410 -1.37 -21.45 4.32
N THR A 411 -0.57 -22.46 3.99
CA THR A 411 0.90 -22.43 4.12
C THR A 411 1.47 -22.94 2.80
N GLY A 412 2.39 -22.22 2.16
CA GLY A 412 2.97 -22.64 0.89
C GLY A 412 4.41 -22.19 0.70
N ASP A 413 5.21 -23.02 0.03
CA ASP A 413 6.57 -22.70 -0.38
C ASP A 413 6.54 -21.83 -1.62
N GLN A 414 7.19 -20.67 -1.59
CA GLN A 414 7.34 -19.82 -2.76
C GLN A 414 8.28 -20.48 -3.77
N ILE A 415 7.76 -20.63 -4.99
CA ILE A 415 8.52 -21.12 -6.13
C ILE A 415 9.30 -19.93 -6.67
N ILE A 416 10.61 -19.96 -6.45
CA ILE A 416 11.55 -18.92 -6.84
C ILE A 416 12.27 -19.37 -8.12
N SER A 417 12.47 -18.45 -9.06
CA SER A 417 13.20 -18.71 -10.31
C SER A 417 14.62 -18.09 -10.23
N GLN A 418 15.10 -17.49 -11.33
CA GLN A 418 16.43 -16.86 -11.39
C GLN A 418 16.56 -15.63 -10.47
N ASN A 419 15.46 -14.92 -10.20
CA ASN A 419 15.46 -13.77 -9.30
C ASN A 419 14.96 -14.21 -7.90
N PRO A 420 15.83 -14.21 -6.87
CA PRO A 420 15.45 -14.65 -5.52
C PRO A 420 14.41 -13.75 -4.84
N PHE A 421 14.12 -12.59 -5.42
CA PHE A 421 13.21 -11.60 -4.87
C PHE A 421 11.84 -11.54 -5.56
N ASP A 422 11.59 -12.40 -6.55
CA ASP A 422 10.34 -12.39 -7.33
C ASP A 422 9.76 -13.82 -7.48
N PRO A 423 8.87 -14.24 -6.56
CA PRO A 423 8.30 -15.58 -6.60
C PRO A 423 7.27 -15.71 -7.73
N TRP A 424 7.27 -16.86 -8.42
CA TRP A 424 6.37 -17.16 -9.54
C TRP A 424 5.05 -17.79 -9.08
N GLY A 425 5.08 -18.50 -7.96
CA GLY A 425 3.92 -19.24 -7.45
C GLY A 425 4.16 -19.80 -6.06
N LEU A 426 3.22 -20.61 -5.61
CA LEU A 426 3.25 -21.30 -4.32
C LEU A 426 3.01 -22.79 -4.52
N SER A 427 3.83 -23.62 -3.90
CA SER A 427 3.53 -25.04 -3.67
C SER A 427 2.80 -25.16 -2.33
N VAL A 428 1.58 -25.69 -2.34
CA VAL A 428 0.71 -25.78 -1.16
C VAL A 428 0.32 -27.25 -0.92
N PRO A 429 0.48 -27.81 0.30
CA PRO A 429 1.03 -27.17 1.49
C PRO A 429 2.57 -27.01 1.43
N GLN A 430 3.13 -26.22 2.36
CA GLN A 430 4.58 -26.09 2.50
C GLN A 430 5.21 -27.38 3.05
N CYS A 431 6.41 -27.70 2.58
CA CYS A 431 7.23 -28.83 3.00
C CYS A 431 8.64 -28.42 3.46
N SER A 432 9.00 -27.12 3.39
CA SER A 432 10.35 -26.65 3.75
C SER A 432 10.68 -26.77 5.24
N ILE A 433 9.68 -26.74 6.13
CA ILE A 433 9.92 -26.73 7.57
C ILE A 433 8.81 -27.43 8.37
N GLU A 434 9.16 -27.83 9.59
CA GLU A 434 8.25 -28.44 10.56
C GLU A 434 7.06 -27.50 10.86
N PRO A 435 5.81 -27.95 10.62
CA PRO A 435 4.62 -27.15 10.84
C PRO A 435 4.50 -26.51 12.24
N PRO A 436 4.86 -27.19 13.36
CA PRO A 436 4.78 -26.60 14.70
C PRO A 436 5.59 -25.30 14.85
N ARG A 437 6.76 -25.20 14.20
CA ARG A 437 7.62 -24.00 14.28
C ARG A 437 6.96 -22.80 13.61
N ILE A 438 6.44 -22.99 12.40
CA ILE A 438 5.68 -21.95 11.68
C ILE A 438 4.45 -21.56 12.47
N ASN A 439 3.67 -22.53 12.95
CA ASN A 439 2.42 -22.27 13.65
C ASN A 439 2.66 -21.42 14.91
N CYS A 440 3.69 -21.75 15.70
CA CYS A 440 4.07 -20.96 16.88
C CYS A 440 4.45 -19.52 16.50
N ALA A 441 5.29 -19.33 15.47
CA ALA A 441 5.68 -18.00 15.01
C ALA A 441 4.47 -17.20 14.51
N CYS A 442 3.59 -17.81 13.72
CA CYS A 442 2.36 -17.20 13.21
C CYS A 442 1.42 -16.75 14.34
N LEU A 443 1.27 -17.56 15.40
CA LEU A 443 0.45 -17.19 16.56
C LEU A 443 1.04 -16.00 17.31
N LYS A 444 2.37 -15.96 17.53
CA LYS A 444 3.04 -14.80 18.14
C LYS A 444 2.83 -13.52 17.32
N ILE A 445 3.03 -13.60 16.01
CA ILE A 445 2.80 -12.49 15.08
C ILE A 445 1.34 -12.03 15.12
N ALA A 446 0.40 -12.95 15.06
CA ALA A 446 -1.03 -12.64 15.10
C ALA A 446 -1.42 -11.94 16.42
N ASN A 447 -0.82 -12.33 17.55
CA ASN A 447 -1.00 -11.64 18.83
C ASN A 447 -0.45 -10.19 18.78
N SER A 448 0.74 -9.99 18.23
CA SER A 448 1.31 -8.64 18.03
C SER A 448 0.48 -7.78 17.08
N CYS A 449 -0.13 -8.39 16.05
CA CYS A 449 -1.07 -7.75 15.14
C CYS A 449 -2.35 -7.31 15.86
N LYS A 450 -2.95 -8.20 16.67
CA LYS A 450 -4.16 -7.90 17.46
C LYS A 450 -3.93 -6.73 18.41
N GLY A 451 -2.79 -6.69 19.10
CA GLY A 451 -2.42 -5.59 19.99
C GLY A 451 -2.33 -4.22 19.30
N ARG A 452 -2.18 -4.21 17.96
CA ARG A 452 -2.12 -3.01 17.12
C ARG A 452 -3.42 -2.69 16.38
N GLY A 453 -4.51 -3.38 16.70
CA GLY A 453 -5.80 -3.19 16.06
C GLY A 453 -5.92 -3.79 14.65
N ILE A 454 -4.98 -4.65 14.24
CA ILE A 454 -5.06 -5.34 12.95
C ILE A 454 -6.13 -6.43 13.02
N LEU A 455 -7.02 -6.42 12.02
CA LEU A 455 -8.16 -7.32 11.89
C LEU A 455 -8.30 -7.79 10.43
N GLY A 456 -8.72 -9.03 10.20
CA GLY A 456 -8.95 -9.58 8.87
C GLY A 456 -7.78 -10.43 8.37
N TYR A 457 -7.61 -10.49 7.05
CA TYR A 457 -6.62 -11.36 6.40
C TYR A 457 -5.21 -10.78 6.49
N VAL A 458 -4.23 -11.61 6.80
CA VAL A 458 -2.82 -11.23 6.92
C VAL A 458 -1.96 -12.32 6.29
N THR A 459 -1.11 -11.95 5.34
CA THR A 459 -0.10 -12.82 4.76
C THR A 459 1.24 -12.58 5.45
N VAL A 460 1.90 -13.62 5.92
CA VAL A 460 3.25 -13.59 6.50
C VAL A 460 4.20 -14.32 5.55
N ILE A 461 5.42 -13.80 5.38
CA ILE A 461 6.47 -14.42 4.57
C ILE A 461 7.71 -14.63 5.43
N PHE A 462 8.14 -15.88 5.54
CA PHE A 462 9.36 -16.31 6.21
C PHE A 462 10.45 -16.64 5.19
N ALA A 463 11.71 -16.37 5.52
CA ALA A 463 12.86 -17.02 4.93
C ALA A 463 13.26 -18.21 5.80
N THR A 464 13.57 -19.31 5.13
CA THR A 464 14.14 -20.51 5.73
C THR A 464 15.45 -20.83 5.02
N PHE A 465 16.49 -21.09 5.80
CA PHE A 465 17.82 -21.45 5.30
C PHE A 465 18.54 -22.30 6.34
N ILE A 466 19.60 -22.95 5.89
CA ILE A 466 20.47 -23.79 6.72
C ILE A 466 21.73 -22.98 7.03
N CYS A 467 22.14 -22.94 8.29
CA CYS A 467 23.41 -22.37 8.71
C CYS A 467 24.29 -23.49 9.29
N GLU A 468 25.60 -23.48 9.00
CA GLU A 468 26.55 -24.56 9.32
C GLU A 468 26.67 -24.88 10.83
N GLN A 469 26.12 -24.04 11.72
CA GLN A 469 26.09 -24.26 13.17
C GLN A 469 24.80 -24.92 13.70
N THR A 470 24.13 -25.78 12.91
CA THR A 470 23.19 -26.86 13.35
C THR A 470 21.73 -26.56 13.71
N VAL A 471 21.07 -25.52 13.20
CA VAL A 471 19.58 -25.45 13.25
C VAL A 471 19.02 -24.78 11.99
N ARG A 472 17.94 -25.31 11.40
CA ARG A 472 17.13 -24.59 10.39
C ARG A 472 16.55 -23.33 11.04
N PHE A 473 16.97 -22.17 10.55
CA PHE A 473 16.47 -20.89 11.05
C PHE A 473 15.22 -20.47 10.26
N ILE A 474 14.24 -19.95 10.99
CA ILE A 474 13.15 -19.17 10.43
C ILE A 474 13.53 -17.72 10.68
N LEU A 475 13.76 -16.96 9.62
CA LEU A 475 13.84 -15.51 9.69
C LEU A 475 12.58 -14.92 9.08
N LEU A 476 11.97 -14.00 9.80
CA LEU A 476 10.77 -13.36 9.29
C LEU A 476 11.18 -12.23 8.33
N LEU A 477 10.82 -12.37 7.05
CA LEU A 477 11.16 -11.41 6.01
C LEU A 477 10.12 -10.31 5.83
N ASN A 478 8.83 -10.65 5.83
CA ASN A 478 7.80 -9.69 5.46
C ASN A 478 6.40 -10.08 6.00
N ILE A 479 5.53 -9.09 6.15
CA ILE A 479 4.07 -9.26 6.27
C ILE A 479 3.43 -8.41 5.19
N LYS A 480 2.39 -8.94 4.54
CA LYS A 480 1.40 -8.15 3.81
C LYS A 480 0.09 -8.23 4.56
N ILE A 481 -0.39 -7.10 5.06
CA ILE A 481 -1.73 -7.02 5.66
C ILE A 481 -2.73 -6.83 4.55
N LEU A 482 -3.68 -7.75 4.46
CA LEU A 482 -4.75 -7.87 3.48
C LEU A 482 -4.28 -8.13 2.04
N LYS A 483 -4.72 -9.27 1.51
CA LYS A 483 -4.68 -9.61 0.09
C LYS A 483 -5.94 -10.34 -0.30
#